data_AF-A0A2A2WAP0-F1
#
_entry.id   AF-A0A2A2WAP0-F1
#
_cell.length_a   1.000
_cell.length_b   1.000
_cell.length_c   1.000
_cell.angle_alpha   90.00
_cell.angle_beta   90.00
_cell.angle_gamma   90.00
#
_symmetry.space_group_name_H-M   'P 1'
#
loop_
_entity.id
_entity.type
_entity.pdbx_description
1 polymer ?
#
loop_
_entity_poly.entity_id
_entity_poly.type
_entity_poly.pdbx_seq_one_letter_code
_entity_poly.pdbx_strand_id
1 'polypeptide(L)'
;MNNRIRLGLACSLLGLLIPLIGCGQSAPQGGTETATENASEPLVESNSTTVDEPETQVSDPAIPPIDPQPETPKPSDPVATPDEIGPGPGRPLPSPPDMSPDPNNANVQTTAADAAPEPAPREEDLPQWEPEGPTAEEIARKAFQPPPGAKQLSATGRLWIDPQRQRVIIDGYVALKRGALEMFACPVGTKEHESIVAAIARSREVHAALLAVDATPGTPVRFRPEFAPPTGQVIRVWVCWYDADDQFHVVDARQWVQDLQTEQAMTAEWVFAGSGFWQDEETKQEHYMADSGDMICVSNFSSAMLDVAIPSSADADSLRFVPFESKIPDRDTPVRLFLVPVPNPSDAPSPSKPADRVELPTARDVPRAQ
;
A
#
# COMPACT_ATOMS: atom_id res chain seq x y z
N MET A 1 -41.98 -35.29 48.65
CA MET A 1 -41.27 -36.44 48.03
C MET A 1 -40.05 -35.87 47.31
N ASN A 2 -38.98 -35.54 48.06
CA ASN A 2 -37.79 -36.36 48.33
C ASN A 2 -36.90 -36.66 47.11
N ASN A 3 -35.74 -35.97 47.08
CA ASN A 3 -34.38 -36.47 46.82
C ASN A 3 -34.04 -37.07 45.43
N ARG A 4 -32.81 -37.07 44.89
CA ARG A 4 -31.49 -36.52 45.25
C ARG A 4 -30.56 -36.75 44.04
N ILE A 5 -29.55 -35.92 43.95
CA ILE A 5 -28.27 -36.03 43.22
C ILE A 5 -27.63 -37.44 43.31
N ARG A 6 -26.98 -37.89 42.23
CA ARG A 6 -25.75 -38.70 42.32
C ARG A 6 -24.71 -38.34 41.26
N LEU A 7 -23.62 -37.77 41.79
CA LEU A 7 -22.28 -37.67 41.25
C LEU A 7 -21.62 -39.06 41.28
N GLY A 8 -20.87 -39.43 40.24
CA GLY A 8 -20.09 -40.67 40.19
C GLY A 8 -18.65 -40.37 39.75
N LEU A 9 -17.73 -40.42 40.72
CA LEU A 9 -16.28 -40.31 40.58
C LEU A 9 -15.68 -41.66 40.99
N ALA A 10 -14.86 -42.29 40.14
CA ALA A 10 -13.80 -43.26 40.48
C ALA A 10 -13.17 -43.82 39.19
N CYS A 11 -11.96 -44.36 39.12
CA CYS A 11 -10.66 -44.16 39.78
C CYS A 11 -9.73 -45.15 39.05
N SER A 12 -8.53 -44.72 38.68
CA SER A 12 -7.28 -45.49 38.46
C SER A 12 -7.28 -46.89 37.85
N LEU A 13 -6.43 -47.11 36.83
CA LEU A 13 -5.34 -48.11 36.92
C LEU A 13 -4.24 -47.94 35.85
N LEU A 14 -3.02 -48.04 36.37
CA LEU A 14 -1.70 -48.09 35.74
C LEU A 14 -1.57 -49.11 34.61
N GLY A 15 -0.67 -48.81 33.66
CA GLY A 15 -0.12 -49.78 32.71
C GLY A 15 1.13 -49.24 32.00
N LEU A 16 2.25 -49.18 32.73
CA LEU A 16 3.59 -48.91 32.21
C LEU A 16 4.21 -50.26 31.77
N LEU A 17 4.75 -50.37 30.55
CA LEU A 17 5.73 -51.40 30.20
C LEU A 17 6.54 -51.01 28.94
N ILE A 18 7.82 -50.71 29.19
CA ILE A 18 8.96 -50.71 28.26
C ILE A 18 9.72 -52.03 28.48
N PRO A 19 10.27 -52.67 27.43
CA PRO A 19 11.73 -52.83 27.31
C PRO A 19 12.21 -52.47 25.88
N LEU A 20 13.27 -51.69 25.66
CA LEU A 20 14.72 -51.91 25.85
C LEU A 20 15.43 -52.67 24.70
N ILE A 21 16.39 -51.93 24.10
CA ILE A 21 17.76 -52.32 23.68
C ILE A 21 17.95 -53.00 22.32
N GLY A 22 18.82 -52.37 21.51
CA GLY A 22 19.57 -53.01 20.43
C GLY A 22 20.43 -52.05 19.60
N CYS A 23 21.54 -51.55 20.15
CA CYS A 23 22.63 -50.90 19.42
C CYS A 23 23.42 -51.91 18.56
N GLY A 24 23.99 -51.47 17.43
CA GLY A 24 25.07 -52.22 16.76
C GLY A 24 25.51 -51.62 15.42
N GLN A 25 26.73 -51.06 15.41
CA GLN A 25 27.42 -50.42 14.28
C GLN A 25 28.09 -51.41 13.30
N SER A 26 28.65 -50.82 12.23
CA SER A 26 29.89 -51.15 11.49
C SER A 26 29.86 -52.06 10.24
N ALA A 27 30.02 -51.39 9.08
CA ALA A 27 31.11 -51.47 8.08
C ALA A 27 31.46 -52.82 7.36
N PRO A 28 32.10 -52.75 6.16
CA PRO A 28 31.94 -53.74 5.09
C PRO A 28 33.17 -54.65 4.87
N GLN A 29 32.92 -55.84 4.30
CA GLN A 29 33.86 -56.76 3.61
C GLN A 29 32.99 -57.51 2.56
N GLY A 30 33.36 -57.84 1.31
CA GLY A 30 34.65 -58.06 0.66
C GLY A 30 34.72 -59.52 0.15
N GLY A 31 34.57 -59.76 -1.17
CA GLY A 31 34.82 -61.03 -1.91
C GLY A 31 33.66 -62.04 -1.94
N THR A 32 33.38 -62.86 -2.97
CA THR A 32 34.07 -63.24 -4.24
C THR A 32 33.11 -64.12 -5.09
N GLU A 33 33.28 -64.08 -6.43
CA GLU A 33 33.01 -65.15 -7.45
C GLU A 33 31.53 -65.52 -7.77
N THR A 34 31.04 -65.71 -9.02
CA THR A 34 31.62 -66.20 -10.30
C THR A 34 30.72 -65.89 -11.54
N ALA A 35 31.38 -65.65 -12.70
CA ALA A 35 31.11 -65.96 -14.13
C ALA A 35 29.66 -65.98 -14.71
N THR A 36 29.34 -65.33 -15.83
CA THR A 36 29.73 -65.62 -17.25
C THR A 36 29.29 -64.44 -18.15
N GLU A 37 30.17 -63.79 -18.90
CA GLU A 37 30.56 -64.04 -20.31
C GLU A 37 29.58 -63.47 -21.37
N ASN A 38 29.92 -62.31 -21.98
CA ASN A 38 30.18 -62.23 -23.42
C ASN A 38 30.83 -60.89 -23.83
N ALA A 39 31.77 -60.99 -24.77
CA ALA A 39 32.73 -59.98 -25.19
C ALA A 39 32.24 -59.04 -26.30
N SER A 40 32.85 -57.86 -26.42
CA SER A 40 33.57 -57.38 -27.61
C SER A 40 34.07 -55.94 -27.42
N GLU A 41 35.40 -55.79 -27.49
CA GLU A 41 36.26 -54.59 -27.47
C GLU A 41 36.81 -54.35 -28.91
N PRO A 42 37.76 -53.43 -29.26
CA PRO A 42 38.42 -52.37 -28.45
C PRO A 42 38.90 -51.05 -29.16
N LEU A 43 39.58 -50.19 -28.35
CA LEU A 43 40.79 -49.32 -28.56
C LEU A 43 40.69 -48.07 -29.46
N VAL A 44 40.89 -46.82 -28.99
CA VAL A 44 42.05 -46.06 -28.41
C VAL A 44 43.30 -45.93 -29.32
N GLU A 45 43.63 -44.70 -29.75
CA GLU A 45 44.89 -43.94 -29.51
C GLU A 45 45.26 -42.94 -30.62
N SER A 46 45.87 -41.85 -30.14
CA SER A 46 46.46 -40.66 -30.77
C SER A 46 47.76 -40.91 -31.52
N ASN A 47 48.04 -40.19 -32.63
CA ASN A 47 49.20 -39.28 -32.75
C ASN A 47 49.29 -38.46 -34.07
N SER A 48 49.74 -37.21 -33.91
CA SER A 48 50.57 -36.33 -34.76
C SER A 48 51.11 -36.84 -36.11
N THR A 49 51.02 -36.04 -37.19
CA THR A 49 52.12 -35.20 -37.77
C THR A 49 51.71 -34.56 -39.13
N THR A 50 52.10 -33.29 -39.27
CA THR A 50 52.14 -32.30 -40.38
C THR A 50 52.39 -32.82 -41.82
N VAL A 51 51.95 -32.09 -42.87
CA VAL A 51 52.76 -31.27 -43.84
C VAL A 51 51.86 -30.60 -44.93
N ASP A 52 52.10 -29.30 -45.14
CA ASP A 52 51.92 -28.36 -46.29
C ASP A 52 50.58 -27.94 -46.94
N GLU A 53 50.50 -26.61 -47.05
CA GLU A 53 49.61 -25.69 -47.78
C GLU A 53 49.82 -25.73 -49.32
N PRO A 54 48.87 -25.17 -50.12
CA PRO A 54 49.02 -23.77 -50.53
C PRO A 54 47.72 -22.94 -50.49
N GLU A 55 47.87 -21.76 -49.88
CA GLU A 55 47.27 -20.45 -50.13
C GLU A 55 45.95 -20.36 -50.93
N THR A 56 44.91 -19.83 -50.28
CA THR A 56 44.04 -18.83 -50.91
C THR A 56 43.52 -17.83 -49.88
N GLN A 57 43.61 -16.56 -50.25
CA GLN A 57 43.45 -15.35 -49.45
C GLN A 57 42.18 -15.30 -48.58
N VAL A 58 42.34 -14.97 -47.31
CA VAL A 58 41.26 -14.57 -46.39
C VAL A 58 41.12 -13.05 -46.45
N SER A 59 39.97 -12.57 -46.92
CA SER A 59 39.50 -11.20 -46.74
C SER A 59 38.78 -11.06 -45.39
N ASP A 60 39.24 -10.12 -44.56
CA ASP A 60 38.58 -9.70 -43.32
C ASP A 60 37.09 -9.36 -43.52
N PRO A 61 36.19 -9.80 -42.63
CA PRO A 61 34.90 -9.14 -42.47
C PRO A 61 35.04 -7.98 -41.48
N ALA A 62 34.79 -6.78 -42.03
CA ALA A 62 34.80 -5.51 -41.33
C ALA A 62 33.90 -5.46 -40.08
N ILE A 63 34.44 -4.82 -39.06
CA ILE A 63 33.75 -4.34 -37.86
C ILE A 63 32.70 -3.30 -38.29
N PRO A 64 31.41 -3.41 -37.89
CA PRO A 64 30.43 -2.37 -38.15
C PRO A 64 30.74 -1.10 -37.32
N PRO A 65 30.52 0.11 -37.87
CA PRO A 65 30.88 1.35 -37.20
C PRO A 65 30.05 1.58 -35.93
N ILE A 66 30.75 1.98 -34.88
CA ILE A 66 30.21 2.47 -33.61
C ILE A 66 29.51 3.80 -33.88
N ASP A 67 28.21 3.89 -33.58
CA ASP A 67 27.50 5.17 -33.54
C ASP A 67 28.10 6.08 -32.46
N PRO A 68 28.30 7.39 -32.74
CA PRO A 68 28.88 8.31 -31.77
C PRO A 68 27.92 8.54 -30.59
N GLN A 69 28.48 8.55 -29.38
CA GLN A 69 27.78 8.95 -28.16
C GLN A 69 27.19 10.36 -28.29
N PRO A 70 26.04 10.65 -27.66
CA PRO A 70 25.55 12.02 -27.57
C PRO A 70 26.53 12.86 -26.75
N GLU A 71 27.11 13.88 -27.41
CA GLU A 71 27.98 14.87 -26.79
C GLU A 71 27.22 15.61 -25.68
N THR A 72 27.88 15.75 -24.52
CA THR A 72 27.47 16.66 -23.47
C THR A 72 27.52 18.11 -24.00
N PRO A 73 26.47 18.94 -23.79
CA PRO A 73 26.55 20.33 -24.20
C PRO A 73 27.59 21.06 -23.34
N LYS A 74 28.57 21.69 -24.00
CA LYS A 74 29.51 22.63 -23.37
C LYS A 74 28.76 23.84 -22.81
N PRO A 75 29.20 24.39 -21.67
CA PRO A 75 28.55 25.53 -21.03
C PRO A 75 28.69 26.77 -21.92
N SER A 76 27.56 27.40 -22.22
CA SER A 76 27.50 28.74 -22.83
C SER A 76 27.99 29.80 -21.84
N ASP A 77 28.75 30.77 -22.35
CA ASP A 77 29.28 31.93 -21.62
C ASP A 77 28.20 32.67 -20.79
N PRO A 78 28.57 33.29 -19.65
CA PRO A 78 27.62 33.87 -18.73
C PRO A 78 26.87 35.05 -19.35
N VAL A 79 25.56 34.91 -19.46
CA VAL A 79 24.67 36.05 -19.68
C VAL A 79 24.76 36.93 -18.45
N ALA A 80 25.19 38.18 -18.65
CA ALA A 80 25.20 39.20 -17.61
C ALA A 80 23.80 39.36 -17.00
N THR A 81 23.71 39.08 -15.70
CA THR A 81 22.58 39.43 -14.85
C THR A 81 22.46 40.96 -14.79
N PRO A 82 21.31 41.57 -15.10
CA PRO A 82 20.99 42.88 -14.55
C PRO A 82 20.83 42.73 -13.04
N ASP A 83 21.40 43.68 -12.32
CA ASP A 83 21.50 43.76 -10.87
C ASP A 83 20.23 43.37 -10.09
N GLU A 84 20.48 42.82 -8.90
CA GLU A 84 19.54 42.66 -7.80
C GLU A 84 18.65 43.89 -7.62
N ILE A 85 17.34 43.71 -7.73
CA ILE A 85 16.36 44.59 -7.09
C ILE A 85 15.85 43.82 -5.87
N GLY A 86 16.24 44.30 -4.68
CA GLY A 86 15.73 43.81 -3.39
C GLY A 86 14.20 43.94 -3.25
N PRO A 87 13.62 43.49 -2.14
CA PRO A 87 12.18 43.50 -1.95
C PRO A 87 11.69 44.95 -1.77
N GLY A 88 11.26 45.57 -2.87
CA GLY A 88 10.49 46.82 -2.88
C GLY A 88 8.98 46.54 -2.78
N PRO A 89 8.19 47.45 -2.21
CA PRO A 89 6.83 47.16 -1.78
C PRO A 89 5.92 46.84 -2.98
N GLY A 90 5.14 45.78 -2.85
CA GLY A 90 4.14 45.38 -3.83
C GLY A 90 3.16 46.53 -4.13
N ARG A 91 2.78 46.65 -5.40
CA ARG A 91 1.74 47.58 -5.85
C ARG A 91 0.43 47.28 -5.10
N PRO A 92 -0.29 48.30 -4.60
CA PRO A 92 -1.60 48.08 -3.99
C PRO A 92 -2.58 47.50 -5.00
N LEU A 93 -3.42 46.57 -4.55
CA LEU A 93 -4.63 46.14 -5.26
C LEU A 93 -5.50 47.37 -5.60
N PRO A 94 -6.21 47.38 -6.75
CA PRO A 94 -7.10 48.47 -7.10
C PRO A 94 -8.23 48.59 -6.06
N SER A 95 -8.42 49.80 -5.53
CA SER A 95 -9.53 50.13 -4.64
C SER A 95 -10.87 50.01 -5.40
N PRO A 96 -11.97 49.62 -4.72
CA PRO A 96 -13.30 49.64 -5.34
C PRO A 96 -13.68 51.06 -5.76
N PRO A 97 -14.53 51.23 -6.79
CA PRO A 97 -14.86 52.53 -7.34
C PRO A 97 -15.51 53.45 -6.30
N ASP A 98 -15.02 54.70 -6.29
CA ASP A 98 -15.45 55.80 -5.44
C ASP A 98 -16.88 56.24 -5.83
N MET A 99 -17.87 55.85 -5.04
CA MET A 99 -19.23 56.37 -5.17
C MET A 99 -19.29 57.76 -4.55
N SER A 100 -19.12 58.78 -5.40
CA SER A 100 -19.45 60.15 -5.04
C SER A 100 -20.96 60.27 -4.74
N PRO A 101 -21.37 60.96 -3.65
CA PRO A 101 -22.78 61.10 -3.31
C PRO A 101 -23.48 62.08 -4.26
N ASP A 102 -24.64 61.65 -4.77
CA ASP A 102 -25.58 62.46 -5.56
C ASP A 102 -26.18 63.58 -4.67
N PRO A 103 -26.09 64.87 -5.03
CA PRO A 103 -26.46 65.98 -4.15
C PRO A 103 -27.97 66.29 -4.09
N ASN A 104 -28.84 65.34 -4.47
CA ASN A 104 -30.28 65.61 -4.63
C ASN A 104 -31.20 64.68 -3.85
N ASN A 105 -30.93 64.49 -2.55
CA ASN A 105 -31.99 64.09 -1.62
C ASN A 105 -31.85 64.82 -0.28
N ALA A 106 -32.08 66.13 -0.32
CA ALA A 106 -32.43 66.88 0.86
C ALA A 106 -33.85 66.50 1.26
N ASN A 107 -33.96 65.79 2.39
CA ASN A 107 -35.03 65.86 3.40
C ASN A 107 -35.47 64.46 3.88
N VAL A 108 -34.67 63.85 4.77
CA VAL A 108 -35.22 62.96 5.80
C VAL A 108 -34.57 63.33 7.12
N GLN A 109 -35.36 63.98 7.98
CA GLN A 109 -35.02 64.21 9.36
C GLN A 109 -34.82 62.87 10.08
N THR A 110 -33.64 62.75 10.67
CA THR A 110 -33.26 61.78 11.68
C THR A 110 -34.21 61.83 12.87
N THR A 111 -34.95 60.74 13.10
CA THR A 111 -35.30 60.31 14.45
C THR A 111 -34.42 59.12 14.80
N ALA A 112 -33.37 59.39 15.58
CA ALA A 112 -32.61 58.35 16.24
C ALA A 112 -33.53 57.61 17.23
N ALA A 113 -33.90 56.39 16.89
CA ALA A 113 -34.32 55.39 17.85
C ALA A 113 -33.16 54.41 17.98
N ASP A 114 -32.62 54.37 19.19
CA ASP A 114 -31.54 53.54 19.66
C ASP A 114 -31.93 52.05 19.49
N ALA A 115 -31.48 51.41 18.42
CA ALA A 115 -31.59 49.97 18.23
C ALA A 115 -30.18 49.40 18.11
N ALA A 116 -29.73 48.76 19.19
CA ALA A 116 -28.48 48.02 19.21
C ALA A 116 -28.48 46.98 18.06
N PRO A 117 -27.32 46.72 17.42
CA PRO A 117 -27.23 45.65 16.45
C PRO A 117 -27.63 44.33 17.12
N GLU A 118 -28.54 43.60 16.48
CA GLU A 118 -28.96 42.28 16.94
C GLU A 118 -27.70 41.41 17.10
N PRO A 119 -27.51 40.75 18.25
CA PRO A 119 -26.33 39.92 18.46
C PRO A 119 -26.35 38.79 17.42
N ALA A 120 -25.19 38.54 16.80
CA ALA A 120 -25.01 37.37 15.96
C ALA A 120 -25.45 36.11 16.75
N PRO A 121 -26.15 35.16 16.10
CA PRO A 121 -26.57 33.93 16.76
C PRO A 121 -25.34 33.27 17.39
N ARG A 122 -25.49 32.76 18.62
CA ARG A 122 -24.39 32.07 19.29
C ARG A 122 -24.07 30.82 18.47
N GLU A 123 -22.83 30.33 18.49
CA GLU A 123 -22.45 29.09 17.79
C GLU A 123 -23.36 27.90 18.19
N GLU A 124 -23.92 27.95 19.41
CA GLU A 124 -24.91 27.02 19.96
C GLU A 124 -26.27 27.03 19.21
N ASP A 125 -26.59 28.12 18.51
CA ASP A 125 -27.83 28.32 17.75
C ASP A 125 -27.67 28.00 16.24
N LEU A 126 -26.46 27.65 15.79
CA LEU A 126 -26.23 27.19 14.43
C LEU A 126 -26.75 25.75 14.29
N PRO A 127 -27.53 25.42 13.25
CA PRO A 127 -27.98 24.05 13.04
C PRO A 127 -26.77 23.14 12.92
N GLN A 128 -26.60 22.24 13.89
CA GLN A 128 -25.65 21.14 13.78
C GLN A 128 -26.09 20.31 12.58
N TRP A 129 -25.31 20.38 11.50
CA TRP A 129 -25.50 19.51 10.37
C TRP A 129 -25.11 18.09 10.80
N GLU A 130 -26.09 17.33 11.25
CA GLU A 130 -25.94 15.88 11.38
C GLU A 130 -26.01 15.30 9.97
N PRO A 131 -25.00 14.52 9.53
CA PRO A 131 -25.06 13.89 8.22
C PRO A 131 -26.29 12.97 8.18
N GLU A 132 -27.23 13.27 7.29
CA GLU A 132 -28.40 12.42 7.08
C GLU A 132 -27.98 11.08 6.46
N GLY A 133 -28.03 9.99 7.24
CA GLY A 133 -27.79 8.64 6.75
C GLY A 133 -26.97 7.76 7.70
N PRO A 134 -26.82 6.46 7.38
CA PRO A 134 -25.96 5.57 8.14
C PRO A 134 -24.48 5.97 8.00
N THR A 135 -23.73 5.89 9.08
CA THR A 135 -22.28 6.08 9.10
C THR A 135 -21.56 5.00 8.28
N ALA A 136 -20.33 5.28 7.83
CA ALA A 136 -19.50 4.31 7.11
C ALA A 136 -19.31 3.00 7.90
N GLU A 137 -19.17 3.09 9.22
CA GLU A 137 -19.08 1.93 10.12
C GLU A 137 -20.36 1.09 10.12
N GLU A 138 -21.53 1.71 10.10
CA GLU A 138 -22.82 1.02 10.02
C GLU A 138 -23.01 0.35 8.67
N ILE A 139 -22.63 1.01 7.58
CA ILE A 139 -22.65 0.44 6.22
C ILE A 139 -21.76 -0.80 6.17
N ALA A 140 -20.50 -0.70 6.62
CA ALA A 140 -19.58 -1.84 6.62
C ALA A 140 -20.06 -2.99 7.53
N ARG A 141 -20.66 -2.67 8.68
CA ARG A 141 -21.22 -3.68 9.60
C ARG A 141 -22.43 -4.40 9.03
N LYS A 142 -23.26 -3.71 8.24
CA LYS A 142 -24.37 -4.32 7.49
C LYS A 142 -23.89 -5.13 6.28
N ALA A 143 -22.72 -4.80 5.73
CA ALA A 143 -22.18 -5.53 4.58
C ALA A 143 -21.43 -6.81 4.99
N PHE A 144 -20.60 -6.74 6.05
CA PHE A 144 -19.67 -7.80 6.41
C PHE A 144 -19.73 -8.14 7.90
N GLN A 145 -19.70 -9.43 8.21
CA GLN A 145 -19.35 -9.93 9.54
C GLN A 145 -17.83 -9.78 9.79
N PRO A 146 -17.39 -9.81 11.06
CA PRO A 146 -15.98 -9.89 11.40
C PRO A 146 -15.29 -11.07 10.67
N PRO A 147 -14.06 -10.89 10.18
CA PRO A 147 -13.32 -11.96 9.51
C PRO A 147 -13.08 -13.14 10.47
N PRO A 148 -13.40 -14.39 10.08
CA PRO A 148 -13.28 -15.54 10.97
C PRO A 148 -11.84 -15.79 11.42
N GLY A 149 -11.64 -15.99 12.73
CA GLY A 149 -10.32 -16.28 13.30
C GLY A 149 -9.36 -15.08 13.41
N ALA A 150 -9.76 -13.91 12.91
CA ALA A 150 -8.96 -12.70 13.03
C ALA A 150 -9.18 -12.00 14.38
N LYS A 151 -8.15 -11.33 14.89
CA LYS A 151 -8.18 -10.57 16.14
C LYS A 151 -8.41 -9.09 15.83
N GLN A 152 -9.48 -8.53 16.40
CA GLN A 152 -9.79 -7.11 16.28
C GLN A 152 -8.80 -6.27 17.10
N LEU A 153 -8.32 -5.15 16.56
CA LEU A 153 -7.33 -4.30 17.23
C LEU A 153 -7.93 -3.20 18.10
N SER A 154 -9.17 -2.77 17.85
CA SER A 154 -9.89 -1.83 18.72
C SER A 154 -11.34 -2.28 18.90
N ALA A 155 -11.97 -1.91 20.02
CA ALA A 155 -13.32 -2.37 20.37
C ALA A 155 -14.40 -1.90 19.37
N THR A 156 -14.16 -0.79 18.69
CA THR A 156 -15.10 -0.16 17.74
C THR A 156 -14.62 -0.21 16.29
N GLY A 157 -13.32 -0.37 16.04
CA GLY A 157 -12.75 -0.25 14.69
C GLY A 157 -13.00 -1.45 13.82
N ARG A 158 -13.05 -1.23 12.51
CA ARG A 158 -13.17 -2.28 11.49
C ARG A 158 -11.79 -2.68 10.97
N LEU A 159 -10.91 -3.01 11.91
CA LEU A 159 -9.50 -3.36 11.70
C LEU A 159 -9.15 -4.62 12.49
N TRP A 160 -8.60 -5.62 11.79
CA TRP A 160 -8.19 -6.89 12.35
C TRP A 160 -6.80 -7.30 11.89
N ILE A 161 -6.18 -8.18 12.67
CA ILE A 161 -4.99 -8.94 12.29
C ILE A 161 -5.32 -10.43 12.24
N ASP A 162 -4.76 -11.12 11.26
CA ASP A 162 -4.73 -12.58 11.19
C ASP A 162 -3.25 -13.01 11.19
N PRO A 163 -2.68 -13.27 12.38
CA PRO A 163 -1.26 -13.61 12.50
C PRO A 163 -0.93 -14.96 11.87
N GLN A 164 -1.91 -15.88 11.76
CA GLN A 164 -1.66 -17.21 11.19
C GLN A 164 -1.44 -17.14 9.68
N ARG A 165 -2.14 -16.23 9.00
CA ARG A 165 -2.01 -15.96 7.55
C ARG A 165 -1.23 -14.68 7.26
N GLN A 166 -0.61 -14.08 8.28
CA GLN A 166 0.19 -12.85 8.24
C GLN A 166 -0.46 -11.73 7.41
N ARG A 167 -1.64 -11.28 7.81
CA ARG A 167 -2.39 -10.26 7.06
C ARG A 167 -3.15 -9.31 7.97
N VAL A 168 -3.25 -8.06 7.52
CA VAL A 168 -4.10 -7.02 8.12
C VAL A 168 -5.37 -6.91 7.30
N ILE A 169 -6.51 -6.78 7.96
CA ILE A 169 -7.83 -6.76 7.34
C ILE A 169 -8.53 -5.47 7.75
N ILE A 170 -9.04 -4.71 6.79
CA ILE A 170 -9.63 -3.39 7.01
C ILE A 170 -10.91 -3.29 6.21
N ASP A 171 -12.03 -2.89 6.82
CA ASP A 171 -13.21 -2.53 6.03
C ASP A 171 -13.13 -1.07 5.58
N GLY A 172 -13.79 -0.80 4.46
CA GLY A 172 -13.94 0.53 3.90
C GLY A 172 -15.06 0.58 2.89
N TYR A 173 -15.08 1.65 2.10
CA TYR A 173 -16.00 1.80 0.98
C TYR A 173 -15.30 2.52 -0.18
N VAL A 174 -15.84 2.38 -1.40
CA VAL A 174 -15.35 3.12 -2.56
C VAL A 174 -15.74 4.59 -2.45
N ALA A 175 -14.76 5.47 -2.27
CA ALA A 175 -14.97 6.92 -2.17
C ALA A 175 -14.84 7.62 -3.52
N LEU A 176 -13.88 7.20 -4.34
CA LEU A 176 -13.57 7.80 -5.64
C LEU A 176 -13.55 6.76 -6.76
N LYS A 177 -14.34 7.00 -7.81
CA LYS A 177 -14.37 6.17 -9.03
C LYS A 177 -13.71 6.85 -10.24
N ARG A 178 -13.61 8.18 -10.22
CA ARG A 178 -12.99 9.04 -11.25
C ARG A 178 -12.43 10.29 -10.59
N GLY A 179 -11.37 10.88 -11.13
CA GLY A 179 -10.78 12.13 -10.62
C GLY A 179 -9.26 12.06 -10.51
N ALA A 180 -8.68 13.06 -9.85
CA ALA A 180 -7.27 13.02 -9.45
C ALA A 180 -7.05 11.90 -8.42
N LEU A 181 -5.91 11.21 -8.51
CA LEU A 181 -5.60 10.09 -7.64
C LEU A 181 -4.21 10.25 -7.02
N GLU A 182 -4.20 10.49 -5.71
CA GLU A 182 -2.97 10.54 -4.92
C GLU A 182 -2.83 9.31 -4.03
N MET A 183 -3.96 8.76 -3.56
CA MET A 183 -4.01 7.60 -2.68
C MET A 183 -4.84 6.48 -3.30
N PHE A 184 -4.39 5.23 -3.15
CA PHE A 184 -5.30 4.11 -3.29
C PHE A 184 -6.32 4.07 -2.15
N ALA A 185 -5.86 4.29 -0.90
CA ALA A 185 -6.73 4.33 0.26
C ALA A 185 -6.29 5.40 1.29
N CYS A 186 -7.27 6.01 1.94
CA CYS A 186 -7.08 6.96 3.05
C CYS A 186 -8.00 6.60 4.23
N PRO A 187 -7.76 7.10 5.46
CA PRO A 187 -8.75 7.05 6.54
C PRO A 187 -10.05 7.76 6.14
N VAL A 188 -11.20 7.26 6.62
CA VAL A 188 -12.49 7.97 6.49
C VAL A 188 -12.38 9.39 7.07
N GLY A 189 -12.96 10.37 6.37
CA GLY A 189 -12.99 11.79 6.74
C GLY A 189 -11.72 12.58 6.43
N THR A 190 -10.85 12.07 5.54
CA THR A 190 -9.58 12.74 5.18
C THR A 190 -9.53 13.09 3.67
N LYS A 191 -8.81 12.30 2.87
CA LYS A 191 -8.48 12.56 1.46
C LYS A 191 -9.39 11.82 0.47
N GLU A 192 -10.66 11.66 0.80
CA GLU A 192 -11.62 10.83 0.06
C GLU A 192 -11.90 11.34 -1.36
N HIS A 193 -11.63 12.62 -1.62
CA HIS A 193 -11.74 13.26 -2.93
C HIS A 193 -10.61 12.87 -3.90
N GLU A 194 -9.53 12.27 -3.40
CA GLU A 194 -8.34 11.85 -4.14
C GLU A 194 -7.91 10.41 -3.79
N SER A 195 -8.84 9.64 -3.19
CA SER A 195 -8.62 8.27 -2.72
C SER A 195 -9.70 7.31 -3.21
N ILE A 196 -9.32 6.17 -3.82
CA ILE A 196 -10.32 5.18 -4.29
C ILE A 196 -11.09 4.57 -3.12
N VAL A 197 -10.40 4.20 -2.03
CA VAL A 197 -11.02 3.57 -0.86
C VAL A 197 -10.89 4.47 0.38
N ALA A 198 -12.01 4.70 1.05
CA ALA A 198 -12.02 5.25 2.40
C ALA A 198 -12.03 4.11 3.42
N ALA A 199 -10.93 3.93 4.14
CA ALA A 199 -10.70 2.86 5.09
C ALA A 199 -11.15 3.27 6.50
N ILE A 200 -11.89 2.38 7.17
CA ILE A 200 -12.45 2.60 8.50
C ILE A 200 -11.39 2.21 9.57
N ALA A 201 -10.26 2.90 9.51
CA ALA A 201 -9.14 2.79 10.44
C ALA A 201 -8.24 4.01 10.30
N ARG A 202 -7.57 4.41 11.39
CA ARG A 202 -6.49 5.42 11.30
C ARG A 202 -5.21 4.79 10.78
N SER A 203 -4.41 5.55 10.04
CA SER A 203 -3.13 5.09 9.47
C SER A 203 -2.19 4.55 10.56
N ARG A 204 -2.11 5.19 11.74
CA ARG A 204 -1.30 4.69 12.86
C ARG A 204 -1.72 3.32 13.37
N GLU A 205 -3.02 3.02 13.31
CA GLU A 205 -3.58 1.73 13.76
C GLU A 205 -3.26 0.65 12.73
N VAL A 206 -3.33 0.98 11.44
CA VAL A 206 -2.92 0.09 10.35
C VAL A 206 -1.40 -0.16 10.38
N HIS A 207 -0.59 0.86 10.66
CA HIS A 207 0.85 0.70 10.88
C HIS A 207 1.12 -0.31 12.00
N ALA A 208 0.49 -0.12 13.17
CA ALA A 208 0.64 -1.04 14.29
C ALA A 208 0.17 -2.47 13.94
N ALA A 209 -0.88 -2.59 13.13
CA ALA A 209 -1.38 -3.87 12.64
C ALA A 209 -0.36 -4.58 11.73
N LEU A 210 0.29 -3.85 10.84
CA LEU A 210 1.33 -4.37 9.95
C LEU A 210 2.53 -4.89 10.76
N LEU A 211 2.98 -4.12 11.76
CA LEU A 211 4.01 -4.58 12.68
C LEU A 211 3.58 -5.85 13.44
N ALA A 212 2.32 -5.93 13.85
CA ALA A 212 1.79 -7.08 14.59
C ALA A 212 1.67 -8.38 13.74
N VAL A 213 1.80 -8.28 12.41
CA VAL A 213 1.90 -9.43 11.50
C VAL A 213 3.30 -9.58 10.89
N ASP A 214 4.31 -9.05 11.59
CA ASP A 214 5.74 -9.12 11.26
C ASP A 214 6.15 -8.40 9.96
N ALA A 215 5.39 -7.39 9.53
CA ALA A 215 5.81 -6.52 8.43
C ALA A 215 6.98 -5.63 8.86
N THR A 216 7.96 -5.45 7.98
CA THR A 216 9.13 -4.60 8.25
C THR A 216 9.02 -3.25 7.54
N PRO A 217 8.97 -2.12 8.27
CA PRO A 217 8.97 -0.80 7.66
C PRO A 217 10.35 -0.43 7.11
N GLY A 218 10.39 0.37 6.06
CA GLY A 218 11.60 1.01 5.56
C GLY A 218 11.63 2.49 5.88
N THR A 219 11.70 3.32 4.84
CA THR A 219 11.77 4.78 4.96
C THR A 219 10.86 5.45 3.94
N PRO A 220 10.13 6.52 4.31
CA PRO A 220 9.42 7.35 3.34
C PRO A 220 10.34 7.97 2.28
N VAL A 221 9.72 8.46 1.20
CA VAL A 221 10.43 9.19 0.15
C VAL A 221 11.23 10.37 0.73
N ARG A 222 12.38 10.64 0.13
CA ARG A 222 13.16 11.86 0.38
C ARG A 222 13.29 12.62 -0.92
N PHE A 223 12.86 13.88 -0.94
CA PHE A 223 12.98 14.73 -2.13
C PHE A 223 14.27 15.55 -2.16
N ARG A 224 14.81 15.91 -1.00
CA ARG A 224 15.99 16.76 -0.84
C ARG A 224 16.95 16.20 0.22
N PRO A 225 18.27 16.45 0.12
CA PRO A 225 18.94 17.15 -0.99
C PRO A 225 19.00 16.32 -2.29
N GLU A 226 19.00 14.99 -2.17
CA GLU A 226 18.93 14.06 -3.30
C GLU A 226 17.65 13.23 -3.17
N PHE A 227 17.07 12.88 -4.32
CA PHE A 227 15.90 12.02 -4.35
C PHE A 227 16.27 10.60 -3.92
N ALA A 228 15.57 10.07 -2.93
CA ALA A 228 15.59 8.65 -2.58
C ALA A 228 14.15 8.13 -2.56
N PRO A 229 13.84 7.06 -3.30
CA PRO A 229 12.49 6.48 -3.31
C PRO A 229 12.13 5.91 -1.93
N PRO A 230 10.83 5.73 -1.64
CA PRO A 230 10.42 5.03 -0.44
C PRO A 230 10.94 3.59 -0.48
N THR A 231 11.30 3.06 0.69
CA THR A 231 11.81 1.69 0.87
C THR A 231 10.96 0.95 1.89
N GLY A 232 11.05 -0.38 1.91
CA GLY A 232 10.36 -1.21 2.89
C GLY A 232 9.95 -2.55 2.32
N GLN A 233 9.34 -3.38 3.15
CA GLN A 233 8.77 -4.64 2.68
C GLN A 233 7.59 -4.38 1.74
N VAL A 234 7.52 -5.12 0.64
CA VAL A 234 6.38 -5.03 -0.28
C VAL A 234 5.13 -5.53 0.42
N ILE A 235 4.03 -4.78 0.32
CA ILE A 235 2.72 -5.17 0.82
C ILE A 235 1.77 -5.35 -0.36
N ARG A 236 1.28 -6.57 -0.55
CA ARG A 236 0.20 -6.84 -1.51
C ARG A 236 -1.13 -6.39 -0.90
N VAL A 237 -1.90 -5.62 -1.66
CA VAL A 237 -3.23 -5.17 -1.26
C VAL A 237 -4.28 -5.88 -2.12
N TRP A 238 -5.16 -6.64 -1.48
CA TRP A 238 -6.34 -7.22 -2.14
C TRP A 238 -7.59 -6.44 -1.75
N VAL A 239 -8.48 -6.23 -2.72
CA VAL A 239 -9.80 -5.65 -2.48
C VAL A 239 -10.84 -6.73 -2.70
N CYS A 240 -11.72 -6.90 -1.71
CA CYS A 240 -12.83 -7.83 -1.77
C CYS A 240 -14.15 -7.10 -1.62
N TRP A 241 -15.16 -7.46 -2.42
CA TRP A 241 -16.50 -6.92 -2.31
C TRP A 241 -17.54 -7.91 -2.86
N TYR A 242 -18.80 -7.55 -2.68
CA TYR A 242 -19.92 -8.24 -3.30
C TYR A 242 -20.62 -7.26 -4.22
N ASP A 243 -20.95 -7.69 -5.44
CA ASP A 243 -21.68 -6.85 -6.39
C ASP A 243 -23.19 -6.84 -6.10
N ALA A 244 -23.96 -6.16 -6.96
CA ALA A 244 -25.41 -6.07 -6.83
C ALA A 244 -26.13 -7.43 -6.95
N ASP A 245 -25.50 -8.42 -7.57
CA ASP A 245 -25.99 -9.79 -7.71
C ASP A 245 -25.50 -10.71 -6.57
N ASP A 246 -24.90 -10.13 -5.53
CA ASP A 246 -24.30 -10.81 -4.39
C ASP A 246 -23.17 -11.80 -4.78
N GLN A 247 -22.51 -11.55 -5.92
CA GLN A 247 -21.34 -12.31 -6.33
C GLN A 247 -20.09 -11.76 -5.65
N PHE A 248 -19.27 -12.68 -5.11
CA PHE A 248 -18.01 -12.32 -4.48
C PHE A 248 -16.94 -12.01 -5.52
N HIS A 249 -16.30 -10.85 -5.35
CA HIS A 249 -15.16 -10.41 -6.15
C HIS A 249 -13.93 -10.22 -5.28
N VAL A 250 -12.77 -10.57 -5.84
CA VAL A 250 -11.45 -10.28 -5.26
C VAL A 250 -10.51 -9.84 -6.37
N VAL A 251 -9.78 -8.76 -6.15
CA VAL A 251 -8.81 -8.24 -7.11
C VAL A 251 -7.57 -7.67 -6.42
N ASP A 252 -6.42 -7.73 -7.08
CA ASP A 252 -5.25 -6.96 -6.69
C ASP A 252 -5.59 -5.47 -6.85
N ALA A 253 -5.41 -4.67 -5.79
CA ALA A 253 -5.74 -3.25 -5.77
C ALA A 253 -5.12 -2.46 -6.93
N ARG A 254 -3.96 -2.90 -7.45
CA ARG A 254 -3.32 -2.27 -8.61
C ARG A 254 -4.18 -2.31 -9.88
N GLN A 255 -5.11 -3.27 -9.97
CA GLN A 255 -6.06 -3.33 -11.09
C GLN A 255 -7.07 -2.17 -11.10
N TRP A 256 -7.28 -1.50 -9.97
CA TRP A 256 -8.12 -0.31 -9.86
C TRP A 256 -7.36 0.99 -10.14
N VAL A 257 -6.05 0.92 -10.35
CA VAL A 257 -5.20 2.08 -10.63
C VAL A 257 -4.74 1.99 -12.09
N GLN A 258 -5.00 3.01 -12.88
CA GLN A 258 -4.53 3.10 -14.26
C GLN A 258 -3.27 3.96 -14.32
N ASP A 259 -2.23 3.47 -14.99
CA ASP A 259 -1.03 4.25 -15.32
C ASP A 259 -1.33 5.05 -16.60
N LEU A 260 -1.25 6.38 -16.53
CA LEU A 260 -1.57 7.26 -17.67
C LEU A 260 -0.59 7.12 -18.84
N GLN A 261 0.63 6.66 -18.60
CA GLN A 261 1.62 6.49 -19.66
C GLN A 261 1.36 5.22 -20.48
N THR A 262 0.96 4.14 -19.81
CA THR A 262 0.73 2.84 -20.47
C THR A 262 -0.73 2.57 -20.79
N GLU A 263 -1.65 3.34 -20.20
CA GLU A 263 -3.10 3.13 -20.20
C GLU A 263 -3.53 1.78 -19.61
N GLN A 264 -2.62 1.05 -18.97
CA GLN A 264 -2.85 -0.25 -18.35
C GLN A 264 -3.00 -0.13 -16.83
N ALA A 265 -3.36 -1.25 -16.19
CA ALA A 265 -3.33 -1.34 -14.75
C ALA A 265 -1.91 -1.11 -14.21
N MET A 266 -1.81 -0.47 -13.05
CA MET A 266 -0.55 -0.20 -12.38
C MET A 266 0.24 -1.49 -12.15
N THR A 267 1.54 -1.44 -12.40
CA THR A 267 2.46 -2.56 -12.11
C THR A 267 3.32 -2.27 -10.88
N ALA A 268 3.45 -1.00 -10.48
CA ALA A 268 4.17 -0.56 -9.29
C ALA A 268 3.70 -1.29 -8.03
N GLU A 269 4.64 -1.67 -7.17
CA GLU A 269 4.37 -2.29 -5.89
C GLU A 269 4.33 -1.22 -4.78
N TRP A 270 3.49 -1.45 -3.77
CA TRP A 270 3.52 -0.67 -2.53
C TRP A 270 4.54 -1.25 -1.57
N VAL A 271 5.36 -0.39 -0.99
CA VAL A 271 6.27 -0.74 0.10
C VAL A 271 5.75 -0.14 1.41
N PHE A 272 5.94 -0.88 2.51
CA PHE A 272 5.67 -0.38 3.85
C PHE A 272 6.79 0.58 4.27
N ALA A 273 6.63 1.86 3.98
CA ALA A 273 7.60 2.90 4.30
C ALA A 273 7.62 3.25 5.80
N GLY A 274 6.50 3.05 6.50
CA GLY A 274 6.27 3.66 7.81
C GLY A 274 5.87 5.12 7.65
N SER A 275 5.95 5.97 8.66
CA SER A 275 5.75 7.42 8.49
C SER A 275 6.48 8.16 9.59
N GLY A 276 6.63 9.47 9.43
CA GLY A 276 7.11 10.35 10.50
C GLY A 276 6.07 10.59 11.59
N PHE A 277 6.56 11.15 12.67
CA PHE A 277 5.78 11.77 13.73
C PHE A 277 6.09 13.27 13.75
N TRP A 278 5.08 14.09 13.99
CA TRP A 278 5.23 15.51 14.26
C TRP A 278 4.71 15.79 15.66
N GLN A 279 5.39 16.68 16.38
CA GLN A 279 4.95 17.14 17.69
C GLN A 279 4.40 18.56 17.56
N ASP A 280 3.17 18.75 18.03
CA ASP A 280 2.56 20.06 18.13
C ASP A 280 3.32 20.92 19.15
N GLU A 281 3.76 22.11 18.73
CA GLU A 281 4.62 22.95 19.56
C GLU A 281 3.89 23.54 20.77
N GLU A 282 2.58 23.73 20.70
CA GLU A 282 1.77 24.31 21.78
C GLU A 282 1.31 23.21 22.76
N THR A 283 0.68 22.16 22.24
CA THR A 283 0.08 21.10 23.05
C THR A 283 1.08 20.02 23.46
N LYS A 284 2.25 19.95 22.80
CA LYS A 284 3.26 18.88 22.93
C LYS A 284 2.75 17.49 22.55
N GLN A 285 1.58 17.41 21.93
CA GLN A 285 1.01 16.15 21.48
C GLN A 285 1.74 15.64 20.24
N GLU A 286 2.00 14.33 20.21
CA GLU A 286 2.59 13.66 19.06
C GLU A 286 1.48 13.18 18.10
N HIS A 287 1.70 13.42 16.81
CA HIS A 287 0.81 13.04 15.72
C HIS A 287 1.57 12.19 14.70
N TYR A 288 0.99 11.05 14.34
CA TYR A 288 1.50 10.23 13.26
C TYR A 288 1.10 10.86 11.92
N MET A 289 2.07 11.24 11.09
CA MET A 289 1.80 12.13 9.95
C MET A 289 0.82 11.53 8.93
N ALA A 290 0.90 10.23 8.66
CA ALA A 290 -0.02 9.54 7.74
C ALA A 290 -1.49 9.55 8.19
N ASP A 291 -1.80 9.88 9.46
CA ASP A 291 -3.19 10.03 9.90
C ASP A 291 -3.89 11.22 9.21
N SER A 292 -3.13 12.12 8.57
CA SER A 292 -3.67 13.21 7.73
C SER A 292 -4.24 12.75 6.39
N GLY A 293 -4.06 11.49 6.00
CA GLY A 293 -4.65 10.91 4.79
C GLY A 293 -3.76 9.97 4.01
N ASP A 294 -2.44 10.03 4.22
CA ASP A 294 -1.43 9.36 3.38
C ASP A 294 -1.23 7.88 3.74
N MET A 295 -2.31 7.09 3.74
CA MET A 295 -2.29 5.69 4.18
C MET A 295 -1.69 4.74 3.13
N ILE A 296 -2.25 4.69 1.93
CA ILE A 296 -1.74 3.88 0.81
C ILE A 296 -1.63 4.78 -0.41
N CYS A 297 -0.44 5.29 -0.69
CA CYS A 297 -0.21 6.32 -1.70
C CYS A 297 0.11 5.70 -3.07
N VAL A 298 -0.30 6.38 -4.14
CA VAL A 298 0.17 6.15 -5.51
C VAL A 298 1.02 7.32 -6.03
N SER A 299 1.00 8.45 -5.33
CA SER A 299 1.94 9.57 -5.43
C SER A 299 2.87 9.58 -4.22
N ASN A 300 4.13 9.97 -4.38
CA ASN A 300 5.07 9.90 -3.27
C ASN A 300 4.86 11.03 -2.25
N PHE A 301 4.71 10.69 -0.97
CA PHE A 301 4.60 11.66 0.14
C PHE A 301 5.60 11.32 1.25
N SER A 302 6.26 12.33 1.82
CA SER A 302 7.17 12.11 2.97
C SER A 302 6.45 11.61 4.23
N SER A 303 5.13 11.74 4.27
CA SER A 303 4.21 11.28 5.30
C SER A 303 3.54 9.94 4.97
N ALA A 304 3.79 9.35 3.79
CA ALA A 304 3.12 8.13 3.33
C ALA A 304 3.44 6.90 4.20
N MET A 305 2.41 6.18 4.67
CA MET A 305 2.57 4.90 5.38
C MET A 305 2.95 3.74 4.44
N LEU A 306 2.17 3.56 3.37
CA LEU A 306 2.54 2.77 2.21
C LEU A 306 2.68 3.70 1.02
N ASP A 307 3.69 3.46 0.21
CA ASP A 307 4.00 4.30 -0.96
C ASP A 307 4.49 3.43 -2.11
N VAL A 308 4.33 3.91 -3.35
CA VAL A 308 4.86 3.24 -4.53
C VAL A 308 6.38 3.41 -4.60
N ALA A 309 7.12 2.31 -4.77
CA ALA A 309 8.59 2.32 -4.78
C ALA A 309 9.23 2.86 -6.07
N ILE A 310 8.52 3.72 -6.79
CA ILE A 310 8.96 4.38 -8.02
C ILE A 310 8.69 5.88 -7.91
N PRO A 311 9.42 6.73 -8.64
CA PRO A 311 9.09 8.14 -8.72
C PRO A 311 7.65 8.34 -9.22
N SER A 312 6.85 8.99 -8.38
CA SER A 312 5.47 9.37 -8.68
C SER A 312 5.17 10.72 -8.06
N SER A 313 4.78 11.68 -8.90
CA SER A 313 4.60 13.08 -8.47
C SER A 313 3.40 13.25 -7.56
N ALA A 314 3.56 14.02 -6.49
CA ALA A 314 2.48 14.57 -5.66
C ALA A 314 2.02 15.98 -6.13
N ASP A 315 2.46 16.40 -7.32
CA ASP A 315 1.94 17.58 -7.99
C ASP A 315 0.68 17.20 -8.78
N ALA A 316 -0.45 17.85 -8.47
CA ALA A 316 -1.74 17.59 -9.09
C ALA A 316 -1.73 17.75 -10.62
N ASP A 317 -0.86 18.61 -11.16
CA ASP A 317 -0.73 18.83 -12.61
C ASP A 317 0.15 17.77 -13.30
N SER A 318 0.80 16.88 -12.54
CA SER A 318 1.75 15.88 -13.03
C SER A 318 1.52 14.49 -12.44
N LEU A 319 0.28 14.17 -12.07
CA LEU A 319 -0.08 12.84 -11.55
C LEU A 319 0.20 11.75 -12.59
N ARG A 320 0.78 10.64 -12.12
CA ARG A 320 1.08 9.48 -12.95
C ARG A 320 -0.10 8.53 -13.11
N PHE A 321 -0.93 8.45 -12.08
CA PHE A 321 -1.99 7.47 -11.96
C PHE A 321 -3.36 8.13 -11.85
N VAL A 322 -4.38 7.42 -12.31
CA VAL A 322 -5.79 7.79 -12.17
C VAL A 322 -6.63 6.57 -11.78
N PRO A 323 -7.86 6.74 -11.28
CA PRO A 323 -8.74 5.61 -11.02
C PRO A 323 -9.07 4.89 -12.34
N PHE A 324 -8.93 3.57 -12.37
CA PHE A 324 -9.32 2.76 -13.52
C PHE A 324 -10.84 2.56 -13.52
N GLU A 325 -11.58 3.61 -13.92
CA GLU A 325 -13.04 3.75 -13.73
C GLU A 325 -13.85 2.50 -14.15
N SER A 326 -13.45 1.81 -15.22
CA SER A 326 -14.14 0.63 -15.73
C SER A 326 -14.00 -0.63 -14.84
N LYS A 327 -13.08 -0.64 -13.89
CA LYS A 327 -12.78 -1.79 -13.01
C LYS A 327 -13.20 -1.58 -11.56
N ILE A 328 -13.51 -0.35 -11.17
CA ILE A 328 -13.93 0.02 -9.82
C ILE A 328 -15.46 -0.10 -9.74
N PRO A 329 -16.04 -0.70 -8.67
CA PRO A 329 -17.48 -0.70 -8.48
C PRO A 329 -17.99 0.71 -8.17
N ASP A 330 -19.30 0.86 -8.01
CA ASP A 330 -19.89 2.18 -7.76
C ASP A 330 -19.45 2.75 -6.41
N ARG A 331 -19.50 4.09 -6.30
CA ARG A 331 -19.24 4.78 -5.04
C ARG A 331 -20.15 4.23 -3.94
N ASP A 332 -19.65 4.28 -2.71
CA ASP A 332 -20.28 3.75 -1.51
C ASP A 332 -20.40 2.21 -1.47
N THR A 333 -19.89 1.49 -2.47
CA THR A 333 -19.77 0.02 -2.42
C THR A 333 -18.88 -0.36 -1.22
N PRO A 334 -19.38 -1.16 -0.27
CA PRO A 334 -18.57 -1.64 0.84
C PRO A 334 -17.48 -2.57 0.34
N VAL A 335 -16.26 -2.37 0.84
CA VAL A 335 -15.08 -3.19 0.48
C VAL A 335 -14.35 -3.66 1.72
N ARG A 336 -13.65 -4.79 1.60
CA ARG A 336 -12.68 -5.26 2.59
C ARG A 336 -11.31 -5.35 1.95
N LEU A 337 -10.35 -4.62 2.52
CA LEU A 337 -8.95 -4.67 2.15
C LEU A 337 -8.22 -5.75 2.94
N PHE A 338 -7.35 -6.49 2.26
CA PHE A 338 -6.35 -7.36 2.89
C PHE A 338 -4.96 -6.87 2.51
N LEU A 339 -4.19 -6.43 3.50
CA LEU A 339 -2.80 -6.04 3.35
C LEU A 339 -1.93 -7.22 3.78
N VAL A 340 -1.15 -7.76 2.86
CA VAL A 340 -0.33 -8.96 3.08
C VAL A 340 1.13 -8.66 2.80
N PRO A 341 2.02 -8.72 3.82
CA PRO A 341 3.45 -8.59 3.60
C PRO A 341 3.95 -9.70 2.67
N VAL A 342 4.63 -9.32 1.61
CA VAL A 342 5.29 -10.25 0.70
C VAL A 342 6.63 -10.65 1.34
N PRO A 343 6.97 -11.94 1.43
CA PRO A 343 8.25 -12.37 1.98
C PRO A 343 9.43 -11.68 1.28
N ASN A 344 10.36 -11.14 2.05
CA ASN A 344 11.59 -10.60 1.48
C ASN A 344 12.42 -11.73 0.87
N PRO A 345 13.12 -11.49 -0.26
CA PRO A 345 14.09 -12.44 -0.79
C PRO A 345 15.12 -12.82 0.28
N SER A 346 15.39 -14.10 0.46
CA SER A 346 16.40 -14.61 1.39
C SER A 346 17.30 -15.62 0.70
N ASP A 347 18.61 -15.54 0.96
CA ASP A 347 19.61 -16.49 0.46
C ASP A 347 19.57 -17.85 1.18
N ALA A 348 18.75 -17.98 2.24
CA ALA A 348 18.59 -19.23 2.97
C ALA A 348 17.67 -20.22 2.23
N PRO A 349 18.01 -21.52 2.15
CA PRO A 349 17.14 -22.51 1.55
C PRO A 349 15.82 -22.60 2.31
N SER A 350 14.73 -22.18 1.66
CA SER A 350 13.38 -22.14 2.25
C SER A 350 12.88 -23.55 2.58
N PRO A 351 12.47 -23.84 3.83
CA PRO A 351 11.86 -25.11 4.16
C PRO A 351 10.43 -25.17 3.59
N SER A 352 10.30 -25.70 2.37
CA SER A 352 9.14 -26.39 1.74
C SER A 352 7.69 -25.95 2.02
N LYS A 353 7.44 -24.74 2.53
CA LYS A 353 6.14 -24.07 2.45
C LYS A 353 6.23 -23.11 1.26
N PRO A 354 5.35 -23.20 0.26
CA PRO A 354 5.48 -22.36 -0.93
C PRO A 354 5.34 -20.90 -0.52
N ALA A 355 6.47 -20.20 -0.46
CA ALA A 355 6.57 -18.77 -0.21
C ALA A 355 6.01 -17.91 -1.36
N ASP A 356 5.48 -18.56 -2.40
CA ASP A 356 5.22 -17.95 -3.71
C ASP A 356 3.76 -17.67 -4.04
N ARG A 357 2.83 -17.83 -3.10
CA ARG A 357 1.51 -17.21 -3.25
C ARG A 357 1.06 -16.63 -1.93
N VAL A 358 1.15 -15.30 -1.82
CA VAL A 358 0.22 -14.53 -1.01
C VAL A 358 -1.17 -15.13 -1.23
N GLU A 359 -1.72 -15.78 -0.22
CA GLU A 359 -2.94 -16.55 -0.38
C GLU A 359 -4.09 -15.60 -0.72
N LEU A 360 -4.73 -15.83 -1.87
CA LEU A 360 -5.83 -15.01 -2.34
C LEU A 360 -7.00 -15.09 -1.34
N PRO A 361 -7.53 -13.95 -0.85
CA PRO A 361 -8.74 -13.97 -0.04
C PRO A 361 -9.92 -14.61 -0.77
N THR A 362 -10.77 -15.29 -0.02
CA THR A 362 -11.97 -15.95 -0.54
C THR A 362 -13.23 -15.41 0.12
N ALA A 363 -14.42 -15.75 -0.39
CA ALA A 363 -15.69 -15.41 0.24
C ALA A 363 -15.79 -15.85 1.71
N ARG A 364 -15.05 -16.90 2.12
CA ARG A 364 -15.00 -17.35 3.53
C ARG A 364 -14.28 -16.36 4.45
N ASP A 365 -13.38 -15.55 3.91
CA ASP A 365 -12.67 -14.49 4.62
C ASP A 365 -13.50 -13.21 4.77
N VAL A 366 -14.54 -13.07 3.94
CA VAL A 366 -15.43 -11.90 3.89
C VAL A 366 -16.89 -12.35 4.10
N PRO A 367 -17.20 -12.97 5.26
CA PRO A 367 -18.57 -13.43 5.52
C PRO A 367 -19.55 -12.25 5.48
N ARG A 368 -20.68 -12.44 4.79
CA ARG A 368 -21.75 -11.44 4.70
C ARG A 368 -22.46 -11.29 6.04
N ALA A 369 -22.80 -10.06 6.41
CA ALA A 369 -23.81 -9.82 7.43
C ALA A 369 -25.18 -10.12 6.80
N GLN A 370 -25.93 -11.03 7.43
CA GLN A 370 -27.25 -11.47 6.97
C GLN A 370 -28.32 -10.42 7.24
#